data_AF-A0A7Y2ZZ70-F1
#
_entry.id   AF-A0A7Y2ZZ70-F1
#
_cell.length_a   1.000
_cell.length_b   1.000
_cell.length_c   1.000
_cell.angle_alpha   90.00
_cell.angle_beta   90.00
_cell.angle_gamma   90.00
#
_symmetry.space_group_name_H-M   'P 1'
#
loop_
_entity.id
_entity.type
_entity.pdbx_description
1 polymer ?
#
loop_
_entity_poly.entity_id
_entity_poly.type
_entity_poly.pdbx_seq_one_letter_code
_entity_poly.pdbx_strand_id
1 'polypeptide(L)'
;VKGVDKILGILTVDLYVPIFTYVFGEAKQGGKAAVISLYRLGKGANEKTQPSSTVLERAAKVALHELGHLYSLFHCTNEHCLMHFSGGLQDLDGSPLYFCRYCSKYFLHARSNS
;
A
#
# COMPACT_ATOMS: atom_id res chain seq x y z
N VAL A 1 -17.40 -10.81 -7.73
CA VAL A 1 -18.07 -10.49 -6.45
C VAL A 1 -19.04 -9.34 -6.71
N LYS A 2 -20.36 -9.55 -6.57
CA LYS A 2 -21.35 -8.47 -6.80
C LYS A 2 -21.43 -7.58 -5.56
N GLY A 3 -21.61 -6.28 -5.74
CA GLY A 3 -21.80 -5.32 -4.65
C GLY A 3 -20.54 -4.88 -3.88
N VAL A 4 -19.34 -5.19 -4.38
CA VAL A 4 -18.08 -4.72 -3.80
C VAL A 4 -17.56 -3.50 -4.57
N ASP A 5 -17.20 -2.45 -3.84
CA ASP A 5 -16.62 -1.22 -4.40
C ASP A 5 -15.18 -1.48 -4.90
N LYS A 6 -14.28 -1.86 -3.97
CA LYS A 6 -12.87 -2.16 -4.23
C LYS A 6 -12.48 -3.55 -3.72
N ILE A 7 -11.53 -4.20 -4.40
CA ILE A 7 -10.98 -5.51 -4.07
C ILE A 7 -9.49 -5.36 -3.79
N LEU A 8 -9.03 -5.95 -2.69
CA LEU A 8 -7.61 -6.06 -2.37
C LEU A 8 -7.26 -7.55 -2.24
N GLY A 9 -6.39 -8.04 -3.14
CA GLY A 9 -5.83 -9.38 -3.05
C GLY A 9 -4.62 -9.39 -2.11
N ILE A 10 -4.53 -10.39 -1.24
CA ILE A 10 -3.37 -10.58 -0.36
C ILE A 10 -2.67 -11.86 -0.79
N LEU A 11 -1.38 -11.76 -1.10
CA LEU A 11 -0.57 -12.83 -1.66
C LEU A 11 0.62 -13.17 -0.74
N THR A 12 1.09 -14.41 -0.82
CA THR A 12 2.29 -14.88 -0.11
C THR A 12 3.49 -15.12 -1.04
N VAL A 13 3.32 -14.83 -2.34
CA VAL A 13 4.36 -14.92 -3.36
C VAL A 13 4.95 -13.54 -3.65
N ASP A 14 6.19 -13.52 -4.12
CA ASP A 14 6.85 -12.27 -4.49
C ASP A 14 6.20 -11.61 -5.71
N LEU A 15 6.23 -10.27 -5.75
CA LEU A 15 5.68 -9.48 -6.85
C LEU A 15 6.76 -8.61 -7.49
N TYR A 16 6.68 -8.46 -8.80
CA TYR A 16 7.52 -7.57 -9.57
C TYR A 16 6.73 -6.94 -10.72
N VAL A 17 7.20 -5.78 -11.19
CA VAL A 17 6.71 -5.12 -12.40
C VAL A 17 7.90 -4.82 -13.30
N PRO A 18 7.75 -4.63 -14.62
CA PRO A 18 8.89 -4.46 -15.53
C PRO A 18 9.90 -3.36 -15.17
N ILE A 19 9.47 -2.36 -14.38
CA ILE A 19 10.29 -1.20 -14.00
C ILE A 19 11.01 -1.41 -12.66
N PHE A 20 10.51 -2.29 -11.78
CA PHE A 20 11.03 -2.48 -10.42
C PHE A 20 11.39 -3.94 -10.16
N THR A 21 12.54 -4.17 -9.50
CA THR A 21 13.01 -5.51 -9.13
C THR A 21 12.04 -6.25 -8.22
N TYR A 22 11.24 -5.52 -7.44
CA TYR A 22 10.08 -6.02 -6.70
C TYR A 22 9.13 -4.88 -6.34
N VAL A 23 7.91 -5.22 -5.92
CA VAL A 23 6.95 -4.30 -5.30
C VAL A 23 6.29 -4.95 -4.08
N PHE A 24 5.85 -4.15 -3.12
CA PHE A 24 5.05 -4.66 -1.99
C PHE A 24 3.57 -4.81 -2.35
N GLY A 25 3.09 -4.00 -3.28
CA GLY A 25 1.73 -4.03 -3.81
C GLY A 25 1.68 -3.36 -5.18
N GLU A 26 0.55 -3.52 -5.85
CA GLU A 26 0.25 -2.84 -7.10
C GLU A 26 -1.26 -2.63 -7.20
N ALA A 27 -1.66 -1.42 -7.57
CA ALA A 27 -3.04 -1.04 -7.77
C ALA A 27 -3.27 -0.55 -9.20
N LYS A 28 -4.41 -0.92 -9.77
CA LYS A 28 -4.89 -0.23 -10.97
C LYS A 28 -5.38 1.17 -10.56
N GLN A 29 -4.63 2.22 -10.93
CA GLN A 29 -5.00 3.62 -10.63
C GLN A 29 -6.46 3.92 -11.01
N GLY A 30 -7.25 4.39 -10.04
CA GLY A 30 -8.69 4.68 -10.18
C GLY A 30 -9.56 3.45 -10.49
N GLY A 31 -9.00 2.25 -10.41
CA GLY A 31 -9.66 0.99 -10.72
C GLY A 31 -10.43 0.40 -9.55
N LYS A 32 -10.65 -0.93 -9.63
CA LYS A 32 -11.39 -1.70 -8.62
C LYS A 32 -10.55 -2.75 -7.89
N ALA A 33 -9.31 -2.98 -8.33
CA ALA A 33 -8.52 -4.08 -7.83
C ALA A 33 -7.06 -3.68 -7.63
N ALA A 34 -6.55 -4.06 -6.46
CA ALA A 34 -5.14 -4.01 -6.12
C ALA A 34 -4.71 -5.34 -5.51
N VAL A 35 -3.40 -5.57 -5.45
CA VAL A 35 -2.80 -6.71 -4.76
C VAL A 35 -1.69 -6.23 -3.83
N ILE A 36 -1.49 -6.92 -2.72
CA ILE A 36 -0.33 -6.77 -1.85
C ILE A 36 0.33 -8.13 -1.62
N SER A 37 1.63 -8.13 -1.37
CA SER A 37 2.39 -9.33 -1.03
C SER A 37 2.97 -9.25 0.36
N LEU A 38 2.77 -10.31 1.14
CA LEU A 38 3.40 -10.49 2.45
C LEU A 38 4.83 -11.05 2.33
N TYR A 39 5.24 -11.51 1.15
CA TYR A 39 6.49 -12.27 0.93
C TYR A 39 7.73 -11.53 1.43
N ARG A 40 7.82 -10.22 1.14
CA ARG A 40 8.94 -9.38 1.56
C ARG A 40 8.68 -8.65 2.88
N LEU A 41 7.42 -8.48 3.29
CA LEU A 41 7.06 -7.77 4.52
C LEU A 41 7.48 -8.54 5.78
N GLY A 42 7.52 -9.87 5.69
CA GLY A 42 8.02 -10.76 6.76
C GLY A 42 9.55 -10.81 6.89
N LYS A 43 10.27 -10.32 5.88
CA LYS A 43 11.74 -10.35 5.85
C LYS A 43 12.26 -9.09 6.54
N GLY A 44 13.15 -9.25 7.52
CA GLY A 44 13.90 -8.13 8.08
C GLY A 44 15.03 -7.68 7.17
N ALA A 45 15.70 -6.58 7.53
CA ALA A 45 16.91 -6.10 6.85
C ALA A 45 18.04 -7.17 6.78
N ASN A 46 18.04 -8.13 7.70
CA ASN A 46 19.01 -9.24 7.79
C ASN A 46 18.38 -10.61 7.48
N GLU A 47 17.30 -10.66 6.69
CA GLU A 47 16.52 -11.89 6.39
C GLU A 47 15.88 -12.58 7.61
N LYS A 48 16.03 -12.01 8.81
CA LYS A 48 15.36 -12.49 10.02
C LYS A 48 13.86 -12.27 9.90
N THR A 49 13.09 -13.32 10.19
CA THR A 49 11.63 -13.26 10.30
C THR A 49 11.23 -12.20 11.32
N GLN A 50 10.39 -11.27 10.90
CA GLN A 50 9.89 -10.22 11.77
C GLN A 50 8.75 -10.71 12.67
N PRO A 51 8.54 -10.07 13.84
CA PRO A 51 7.36 -10.32 14.66
C PRO A 51 6.08 -10.12 13.85
N SER A 52 5.03 -10.89 14.17
CA SER A 52 3.74 -10.81 13.47
C SER A 52 3.15 -9.39 13.50
N SER A 53 3.34 -8.65 14.59
CA SER A 53 2.91 -7.25 14.70
C SER A 53 3.53 -6.35 13.64
N THR A 54 4.83 -6.46 13.39
CA THR A 54 5.55 -5.69 12.38
C THR A 54 5.06 -6.04 10.97
N VAL A 55 4.84 -7.32 10.69
CA VAL A 55 4.33 -7.76 9.39
C VAL A 55 2.92 -7.23 9.14
N LEU A 56 2.05 -7.24 10.17
CA LEU A 56 0.69 -6.72 10.09
C LEU A 56 0.68 -5.20 9.89
N GLU A 57 1.54 -4.45 10.59
CA GLU A 57 1.65 -3.01 10.41
C GLU A 57 2.08 -2.65 8.98
N ARG A 58 3.13 -3.31 8.48
CA ARG A 58 3.59 -3.14 7.10
C ARG A 58 2.50 -3.49 6.09
N ALA A 59 1.81 -4.60 6.30
CA ALA A 59 0.72 -5.02 5.42
C ALA A 59 -0.42 -4.00 5.42
N ALA A 60 -0.77 -3.43 6.57
CA ALA A 60 -1.78 -2.38 6.68
C ALA A 60 -1.35 -1.10 5.93
N LYS A 61 -0.09 -0.68 6.06
CA LYS A 61 0.46 0.48 5.33
C LYS A 61 0.33 0.27 3.81
N VAL A 62 0.84 -0.85 3.29
CA VAL A 62 0.78 -1.14 1.85
C VAL A 62 -0.67 -1.28 1.38
N ALA A 63 -1.52 -2.00 2.11
CA ALA A 63 -2.94 -2.15 1.79
C ALA A 63 -3.66 -0.80 1.63
N LEU A 64 -3.46 0.11 2.59
CA LEU A 64 -4.08 1.43 2.59
C LEU A 64 -3.51 2.34 1.49
N HIS A 65 -2.21 2.23 1.19
CA HIS A 65 -1.57 2.92 0.08
C HIS A 65 -2.19 2.49 -1.26
N GLU A 66 -2.28 1.19 -1.51
CA GLU A 66 -2.87 0.65 -2.74
C GLU A 66 -4.37 0.97 -2.84
N LEU A 67 -5.11 0.92 -1.74
CA LEU A 67 -6.49 1.40 -1.71
C LEU A 67 -6.58 2.87 -2.09
N GLY A 68 -5.65 3.71 -1.62
CA GLY A 68 -5.55 5.11 -2.06
C GLY A 68 -5.47 5.25 -3.57
N HIS A 69 -4.63 4.45 -4.23
CA HIS A 69 -4.55 4.40 -5.70
C HIS A 69 -5.87 3.98 -6.36
N LEU A 70 -6.62 3.03 -5.79
CA LEU A 70 -7.94 2.65 -6.30
C LEU A 70 -8.99 3.77 -6.19
N TYR A 71 -8.79 4.74 -5.30
CA TYR A 71 -9.57 5.97 -5.19
C TYR A 71 -8.90 7.16 -5.89
N SER A 72 -8.02 6.89 -6.85
CA SER A 72 -7.36 7.90 -7.70
C SER A 72 -6.42 8.85 -6.97
N LEU A 73 -5.93 8.49 -5.78
CA LEU A 73 -4.82 9.22 -5.16
C LEU A 73 -3.52 8.82 -5.89
N PHE A 74 -2.65 9.80 -6.13
CA PHE A 74 -1.30 9.56 -6.64
C PHE A 74 -0.29 9.68 -5.50
N HIS A 75 0.96 9.30 -5.77
CA HIS A 75 2.03 9.50 -4.81
C HIS A 75 2.09 10.93 -4.30
N CYS A 76 2.21 11.07 -2.99
CA CYS A 76 2.28 12.35 -2.30
C CYS A 76 3.75 12.77 -2.12
N THR A 77 4.05 14.04 -2.36
CA THR A 77 5.39 14.60 -2.11
C THR A 77 5.67 14.87 -0.62
N ASN A 78 4.65 14.79 0.24
CA ASN A 78 4.82 14.90 1.68
C ASN A 78 5.28 13.56 2.26
N GLU A 79 6.52 13.50 2.75
CA GLU A 79 7.15 12.33 3.37
C GLU A 79 6.38 11.79 4.58
N HIS A 80 5.59 12.63 5.26
CA HIS A 80 4.72 12.24 6.37
C HIS A 80 3.28 11.90 5.92
N CYS A 81 3.13 11.39 4.70
CA CYS A 81 1.86 10.90 4.18
C CYS A 81 2.00 9.42 3.84
N LEU A 82 0.99 8.61 4.16
CA LEU A 82 0.96 7.20 3.74
C LEU A 82 0.99 7.01 2.21
N MET A 83 0.54 8.01 1.43
CA MET A 83 0.66 7.99 -0.04
C MET A 83 2.05 8.40 -0.54
N HIS A 84 3.02 8.69 0.33
CA HIS A 84 4.40 8.87 -0.10
C HIS A 84 4.98 7.55 -0.63
N PHE A 85 5.78 7.61 -1.68
CA PHE A 85 6.42 6.43 -2.24
C PHE A 85 7.39 5.81 -1.22
N SER A 86 7.33 4.50 -1.02
CA SER A 86 8.27 3.75 -0.18
C SER A 86 9.09 2.80 -1.06
N GLY A 87 10.40 3.05 -1.19
CA GLY A 87 11.29 2.27 -2.07
C GLY A 87 11.76 0.95 -1.46
N GLY A 88 11.53 0.76 -0.16
CA GLY A 88 11.91 -0.46 0.56
C GLY A 88 11.32 -0.50 1.97
N LEU A 89 11.74 -1.51 2.75
CA LEU A 89 11.23 -1.72 4.11
C LEU A 89 11.59 -0.60 5.08
N GLN A 90 12.75 0.04 4.92
CA GLN A 90 13.17 1.14 5.78
C GLN A 90 12.23 2.35 5.63
N ASP A 91 11.91 2.72 4.39
CA ASP A 91 10.96 3.79 4.09
C ASP A 91 9.55 3.43 4.57
N LEU A 92 9.12 2.19 4.34
CA LEU A 92 7.82 1.69 4.77
C LEU A 92 7.68 1.71 6.31
N ASP A 93 8.72 1.31 7.03
CA ASP A 93 8.75 1.36 8.49
C ASP A 93 8.68 2.81 9.00
N GLY A 94 9.38 3.74 8.34
CA GLY A 94 9.35 5.17 8.65
C GLY A 94 8.05 5.89 8.26
N SER A 95 7.28 5.33 7.33
CA SER A 95 6.02 5.93 6.88
C SER A 95 4.92 5.86 7.94
N PRO A 96 4.02 6.87 8.03
CA PRO A 96 2.90 6.84 8.96
C PRO A 96 1.76 5.95 8.44
N LEU A 97 0.88 5.50 9.34
CA LEU A 97 -0.37 4.81 8.99
C LEU A 97 -1.53 5.76 8.60
N TYR A 98 -1.25 7.04 8.34
CA TYR A 98 -2.27 8.05 8.06
C TYR A 98 -1.98 8.87 6.79
N PHE A 99 -3.05 9.35 6.16
CA PHE A 99 -2.97 10.32 5.09
C PHE A 99 -2.71 11.73 5.63
N CYS A 100 -1.97 12.54 4.88
CA CYS A 100 -1.89 13.98 5.15
C CYS A 100 -3.27 14.64 4.95
N ARG A 101 -3.42 15.89 5.39
CA ARG A 101 -4.70 16.62 5.31
C ARG A 101 -5.30 16.68 3.89
N TYR A 102 -4.46 16.71 2.86
CA TYR A 102 -4.90 16.79 1.47
C TYR A 102 -5.37 15.43 0.95
N CYS A 103 -4.53 14.40 1.07
CA CYS A 103 -4.88 13.03 0.69
C CYS A 103 -6.13 12.54 1.44
N SER A 104 -6.28 12.87 2.73
CA SER A 104 -7.49 12.55 3.50
C SER A 104 -8.75 13.19 2.89
N LYS A 105 -8.71 14.48 2.54
CA LYS A 105 -9.83 15.16 1.87
C LYS A 105 -10.15 14.54 0.50
N TYR A 106 -9.14 14.29 -0.32
CA TYR A 106 -9.33 13.68 -1.64
C TYR A 106 -9.89 12.26 -1.55
N PHE A 107 -9.39 11.45 -0.61
CA PHE A 107 -9.88 10.10 -0.37
C PHE A 107 -11.35 10.09 0.06
N LEU A 108 -11.72 10.95 1.01
CA LEU A 108 -13.12 11.06 1.45
C LEU A 108 -14.04 11.48 0.31
N HIS A 109 -13.60 12.43 -0.52
CA HIS A 109 -14.35 12.85 -1.71
C HIS A 109 -14.49 11.72 -2.73
N ALA A 110 -13.41 11.04 -3.08
CA ALA A 110 -13.42 9.94 -4.05
C ALA A 110 -14.28 8.76 -3.57
N ARG A 111 -14.18 8.37 -2.30
CA ARG A 111 -14.98 7.29 -1.71
C ARG A 111 -16.49 7.59 -1.71
N SER A 112 -16.88 8.85 -1.53
CA SER A 112 -18.29 9.24 -1.51
C SER A 112 -18.95 9.21 -2.90
N ASN A 113 -18.14 9.11 -3.97
CA ASN A 113 -18.56 9.11 -5.36
C ASN A 113 -18.24 7.80 -6.11
N SER A 114 -17.85 6.74 -5.38
CA SER A 114 -17.43 5.43 -5.92
C SER A 114 -18.58 4.43 -6.00
#